data_AF-A0A813WCN4-F1
#
_entry.id   AF-A0A813WCN4-F1
#
_cell.length_a   1.000
_cell.length_b   1.000
_cell.length_c   1.000
_cell.angle_alpha   90.00
_cell.angle_beta   90.00
_cell.angle_gamma   90.00
#
_symmetry.space_group_name_H-M   'P 1'
#
loop_
_entity.id
_entity.type
_entity.pdbx_description
1 polymer ?
#
loop_
_entity_poly.entity_id
_entity_poly.type
_entity_poly.pdbx_seq_one_letter_code
_entity_poly.pdbx_strand_id
1 'polypeptide(L)'
;MAYGMYDNLHPFISFDDYYCEIRSYVNYVFICAFYYSCMFQATFRLCRVVFQKRKILQTRIVFTIAIIIQWLISIFYILVYLILNDFQYHPDISSCWLSFKNIRGLSIALIFVYGKPLIIMSLIYVCIVRFIRQTVHTQEIRQNANKRDLLVVKRIIILVFIAMAIGIPTLLILIIYIITNYLTPFAYHIQALSLTGGLVAASIATGFITPQVRDIFKVNRQIHPVMAIEIALERKEITGNHT
;
A
#
# COMPACT_ATOMS: atom_id res chain seq x y z
N MET A 1 6.16 -12.21 37.31
CA MET A 1 4.85 -12.71 37.77
C MET A 1 3.88 -11.53 37.93
N ALA A 2 3.32 -11.05 36.82
CA ALA A 2 2.35 -9.93 36.83
C ALA A 2 1.25 -10.13 35.77
N TYR A 3 0.88 -11.38 35.50
CA TYR A 3 -0.17 -11.72 34.52
C TYR A 3 -1.56 -11.93 35.16
N GLY A 4 -1.66 -11.93 36.50
CA GLY A 4 -2.91 -12.28 37.21
C GLY A 4 -3.90 -11.15 37.48
N MET A 5 -3.61 -9.90 37.09
CA MET A 5 -4.46 -8.75 37.44
C MET A 5 -5.36 -8.23 36.30
N TYR A 6 -5.12 -8.65 35.05
CA TYR A 6 -5.95 -8.21 33.91
C TYR A 6 -7.12 -9.15 33.60
N ASP A 7 -7.06 -10.42 33.99
CA ASP A 7 -8.16 -11.39 33.73
C ASP A 7 -9.44 -11.13 34.53
N ASN A 8 -9.37 -10.35 35.62
CA ASN A 8 -10.51 -10.18 36.53
C ASN A 8 -11.26 -8.84 36.37
N LEU A 9 -10.81 -7.92 35.51
CA LEU A 9 -11.44 -6.59 35.42
C LEU A 9 -12.51 -6.46 34.32
N HIS A 10 -12.62 -7.42 33.39
CA HIS A 10 -13.68 -7.40 32.37
C HIS A 10 -14.19 -8.80 31.96
N PRO A 11 -14.86 -9.57 32.84
CA PRO A 11 -15.59 -10.78 32.43
C PRO A 11 -16.77 -10.50 31.48
N PHE A 12 -17.14 -9.23 31.28
CA PHE A 12 -18.27 -8.81 30.44
C PHE A 12 -17.90 -8.11 29.13
N ILE A 13 -16.61 -7.83 28.88
CA ILE A 13 -16.16 -7.41 27.55
C ILE A 13 -15.43 -8.60 26.93
N SER A 14 -16.18 -9.70 26.78
CA SER A 14 -15.85 -10.70 25.78
C SER A 14 -15.99 -9.99 24.43
N PHE A 15 -14.89 -9.45 23.90
CA PHE A 15 -14.86 -9.15 22.48
C PHE A 15 -15.16 -10.49 21.80
N ASP A 16 -16.35 -10.64 21.23
CA ASP A 16 -16.74 -11.85 20.51
C ASP A 16 -15.58 -12.26 19.60
N ASP A 17 -15.00 -13.43 19.86
CA ASP A 17 -13.84 -13.96 19.11
C ASP A 17 -14.08 -13.84 17.60
N TYR A 18 -15.34 -14.05 17.19
CA TYR A 18 -15.80 -13.86 15.82
C TYR A 18 -15.63 -12.44 15.27
N TYR A 19 -16.00 -11.39 16.01
CA TYR A 19 -15.85 -10.00 15.56
C TYR A 19 -14.37 -9.64 15.37
N CYS A 20 -13.55 -10.16 16.27
CA CYS A 20 -12.11 -9.97 16.25
C CYS A 20 -11.46 -10.62 15.01
N GLU A 21 -11.83 -11.86 14.70
CA GLU A 21 -11.41 -12.55 13.48
C GLU A 21 -11.86 -11.83 12.20
N ILE A 22 -13.13 -11.39 12.15
CA ILE A 22 -13.67 -10.66 11.00
C ILE A 22 -12.92 -9.33 10.78
N ARG A 23 -12.60 -8.60 11.84
CA ARG A 23 -11.81 -7.37 11.74
C ARG A 23 -10.43 -7.64 11.13
N SER A 24 -9.78 -8.72 11.56
CA SER A 24 -8.47 -9.11 11.05
C SER A 24 -8.54 -9.61 9.61
N TYR A 25 -9.55 -10.40 9.28
CA TYR A 25 -9.86 -10.78 7.91
C TYR A 25 -9.99 -9.55 7.00
N VAL A 26 -10.81 -8.56 7.37
CA VAL A 26 -10.99 -7.33 6.59
C VAL A 26 -9.66 -6.59 6.39
N ASN A 27 -8.86 -6.43 7.45
CA ASN A 27 -7.55 -5.79 7.37
C ASN A 27 -6.62 -6.51 6.37
N TYR A 28 -6.52 -7.83 6.45
CA TYR A 28 -5.68 -8.61 5.54
C TYR A 28 -6.20 -8.60 4.09
N VAL A 29 -7.52 -8.54 3.87
CA VAL A 29 -8.11 -8.32 2.54
C VAL A 29 -7.64 -6.99 1.96
N PHE A 30 -7.68 -5.90 2.73
CA PHE A 30 -7.21 -4.59 2.27
C PHE A 30 -5.72 -4.58 1.93
N ILE A 31 -4.88 -5.22 2.75
CA ILE A 31 -3.44 -5.32 2.48
C ILE A 31 -3.19 -6.10 1.19
N CYS A 32 -3.84 -7.25 1.04
CA CYS A 32 -3.75 -8.06 -0.17
C CYS A 32 -4.21 -7.26 -1.39
N ALA A 33 -5.37 -6.59 -1.28
CA ALA A 33 -5.92 -5.78 -2.35
C ALA A 33 -4.99 -4.61 -2.73
N PHE A 34 -4.31 -4.00 -1.75
CA PHE A 34 -3.35 -2.93 -1.97
C PHE A 34 -2.14 -3.41 -2.80
N TYR A 35 -1.48 -4.51 -2.40
CA TYR A 35 -0.33 -5.03 -3.15
C TYR A 35 -0.71 -5.48 -4.55
N TYR A 36 -1.85 -6.16 -4.70
CA TYR A 36 -2.35 -6.55 -6.02
C TYR A 36 -2.74 -5.34 -6.87
N SER A 37 -3.31 -4.28 -6.28
CA SER A 37 -3.58 -3.03 -6.99
C SER A 37 -2.30 -2.41 -7.55
N CYS A 38 -1.21 -2.34 -6.77
CA CYS A 38 0.09 -1.86 -7.25
C CYS A 38 0.61 -2.73 -8.41
N MET A 39 0.51 -4.05 -8.29
CA MET A 39 0.88 -4.99 -9.36
C MET A 39 0.04 -4.76 -10.63
N PHE A 40 -1.28 -4.64 -10.52
CA PHE A 40 -2.17 -4.40 -11.66
C PHE A 40 -1.89 -3.05 -12.34
N GLN A 41 -1.59 -1.99 -11.58
CA GLN A 41 -1.19 -0.70 -12.13
C GLN A 41 0.11 -0.82 -12.95
N ALA A 42 1.10 -1.58 -12.46
CA ALA A 42 2.33 -1.85 -13.21
C ALA A 42 2.03 -2.65 -14.49
N THR A 43 1.20 -3.69 -14.42
CA THR A 43 0.80 -4.50 -15.59
C THR A 43 0.09 -3.67 -16.64
N PHE A 44 -0.81 -2.78 -16.24
CA PHE A 44 -1.49 -1.89 -17.18
C PHE A 44 -0.50 -0.97 -17.92
N ARG A 45 0.53 -0.46 -17.21
CA ARG A 45 1.60 0.33 -17.84
C ARG A 45 2.43 -0.51 -18.80
N LEU A 46 2.71 -1.78 -18.47
CA LEU A 46 3.34 -2.71 -19.41
C LEU A 46 2.51 -2.88 -20.69
N CYS A 47 1.20 -3.15 -20.55
CA CYS A 47 0.28 -3.30 -21.68
C CYS A 47 0.28 -2.06 -22.58
N ARG A 48 0.35 -0.87 -21.98
CA ARG A 48 0.39 0.39 -22.74
C ARG A 48 1.73 0.62 -23.45
N VAL A 49 2.86 0.38 -22.78
CA VAL A 49 4.19 0.65 -23.33
C VAL A 49 4.60 -0.39 -24.37
N VAL A 50 4.45 -1.68 -24.05
CA VAL A 50 4.93 -2.80 -24.86
C VAL A 50 3.88 -3.26 -25.88
N PHE A 51 2.62 -3.44 -25.46
CA PHE A 51 1.56 -3.99 -26.31
C PHE A 51 0.70 -2.90 -26.96
N GLN A 52 1.36 -1.91 -27.57
CA GLN A 52 0.69 -0.74 -28.17
C GLN A 52 -0.32 -1.12 -29.26
N LYS A 53 -0.04 -2.17 -30.03
CA LYS A 53 -0.90 -2.61 -31.14
C LYS A 53 -2.22 -3.21 -30.65
N ARG A 54 -2.31 -3.68 -29.40
CA ARG A 54 -3.51 -4.33 -28.85
C ARG A 54 -4.35 -3.34 -28.04
N LYS A 55 -5.08 -2.47 -28.74
CA LYS A 55 -5.94 -1.43 -28.12
C LYS A 55 -6.99 -2.00 -27.14
N ILE A 56 -7.48 -3.21 -27.37
CA ILE A 56 -8.46 -3.89 -26.50
C ILE A 56 -7.96 -3.97 -25.05
N LEU A 57 -6.68 -4.32 -24.85
CA LEU A 57 -6.06 -4.45 -23.51
C LEU A 57 -5.91 -3.11 -22.77
N GLN A 58 -6.09 -1.98 -23.47
CA GLN A 58 -5.93 -0.64 -22.93
C GLN A 58 -7.28 0.04 -22.67
N THR A 59 -8.38 -0.65 -22.96
CA THR A 59 -9.73 -0.10 -22.75
C THR A 59 -10.02 0.03 -21.25
N ARG A 60 -10.79 1.06 -20.88
CA ARG A 60 -11.22 1.26 -19.49
C ARG A 60 -12.05 0.10 -18.97
N ILE A 61 -12.86 -0.53 -19.83
CA ILE A 61 -13.72 -1.66 -19.50
C ILE A 61 -12.88 -2.85 -19.00
N VAL A 62 -11.84 -3.23 -19.74
CA VAL A 62 -10.95 -4.34 -19.34
C VAL A 62 -10.27 -4.02 -18.01
N PHE A 63 -9.86 -2.77 -17.80
CA PHE A 63 -9.24 -2.36 -16.54
C PHE A 63 -10.21 -2.42 -15.35
N THR A 64 -11.44 -1.95 -15.53
CA THR A 64 -12.48 -2.03 -14.50
C THR A 64 -12.82 -3.47 -14.14
N ILE A 65 -12.98 -4.34 -15.15
CA ILE A 65 -13.21 -5.78 -14.92
C ILE A 65 -12.02 -6.41 -14.17
N ALA A 66 -10.79 -6.07 -14.54
CA ALA A 66 -9.60 -6.57 -13.87
C ALA A 66 -9.53 -6.14 -12.40
N ILE A 67 -9.94 -4.92 -12.06
CA ILE A 67 -10.03 -4.45 -10.67
C ILE A 67 -11.06 -5.29 -9.89
N ILE A 68 -12.25 -5.51 -10.45
CA ILE A 68 -13.29 -6.32 -9.79
C ILE A 68 -12.78 -7.73 -9.52
N ILE A 69 -12.16 -8.36 -10.52
CA ILE A 69 -11.56 -9.70 -10.39
C ILE A 69 -10.46 -9.69 -9.32
N GLN A 70 -9.62 -8.66 -9.28
CA GLN A 70 -8.56 -8.54 -8.28
C GLN A 70 -9.10 -8.46 -6.84
N TRP A 71 -10.19 -7.71 -6.63
CA TRP A 71 -10.85 -7.64 -5.33
C TRP A 71 -11.43 -9.00 -4.93
N LEU A 72 -12.11 -9.68 -5.86
CA LEU A 72 -12.63 -11.03 -5.62
C LEU A 72 -11.50 -11.99 -5.24
N ILE A 73 -10.38 -11.99 -5.98
CA ILE A 73 -9.20 -12.79 -5.64
C ILE A 73 -8.71 -12.47 -4.23
N SER A 74 -8.64 -11.19 -3.85
CA SER A 74 -8.14 -10.77 -2.53
C SER A 74 -9.06 -11.25 -1.40
N ILE A 75 -10.38 -11.15 -1.60
CA ILE A 75 -11.43 -11.63 -0.68
C ILE A 75 -11.32 -13.14 -0.52
N PHE A 76 -11.39 -13.91 -1.62
CA PHE A 76 -11.35 -15.36 -1.58
C PHE A 76 -10.03 -15.89 -1.01
N TYR A 77 -8.92 -15.22 -1.31
CA TYR A 77 -7.62 -15.63 -0.83
C TYR A 77 -7.50 -15.53 0.69
N ILE A 78 -7.96 -14.42 1.28
CA ILE A 78 -7.92 -14.24 2.74
C ILE A 78 -9.04 -15.05 3.42
N LEU A 79 -10.14 -15.35 2.71
CA LEU A 79 -11.24 -16.16 3.24
C LEU A 79 -10.77 -17.57 3.65
N VAL A 80 -9.80 -18.13 2.94
CA VAL A 80 -9.19 -19.42 3.28
C VAL A 80 -8.58 -19.40 4.70
N TYR A 81 -7.96 -18.29 5.12
CA TYR A 81 -7.38 -18.17 6.46
C TYR A 81 -8.46 -18.09 7.54
N LEU A 82 -9.59 -17.45 7.23
CA LEU A 82 -10.73 -17.39 8.13
C LEU A 82 -11.34 -18.79 8.30
N ILE A 83 -11.57 -19.53 7.21
CA ILE A 83 -12.12 -20.90 7.26
C ILE A 83 -11.18 -21.87 8.02
N LEU A 84 -9.86 -21.65 7.92
CA LEU A 84 -8.87 -22.48 8.60
C LEU A 84 -8.63 -22.08 10.07
N ASN A 85 -9.33 -21.07 10.59
CA ASN A 85 -9.13 -20.50 11.93
C ASN A 85 -7.66 -20.11 12.20
N ASP A 86 -7.00 -19.55 11.17
CA ASP A 86 -5.61 -19.13 11.25
C ASP A 86 -5.45 -17.81 12.04
N PHE A 87 -6.54 -17.04 12.19
CA PHE A 87 -6.61 -15.85 13.04
C PHE A 87 -6.87 -16.25 14.49
N GLN A 88 -5.99 -15.85 15.40
CA GLN A 88 -6.11 -16.19 16.82
C GLN A 88 -6.13 -14.92 17.67
N TYR A 89 -6.98 -14.91 18.70
CA TYR A 89 -7.00 -13.84 19.69
C TYR A 89 -5.72 -13.86 20.52
N HIS A 90 -5.08 -12.70 20.64
CA HIS A 90 -3.91 -12.52 21.48
C HIS A 90 -4.21 -11.55 22.63
N PRO A 91 -4.16 -12.01 23.90
CA PRO A 91 -4.54 -11.19 25.05
C PRO A 91 -3.59 -10.00 25.27
N ASP A 92 -2.31 -10.15 24.97
CA ASP A 92 -1.29 -9.10 25.16
C ASP A 92 -1.58 -7.80 24.39
N ILE A 93 -2.30 -7.91 23.27
CA ILE A 93 -2.63 -6.80 22.37
C ILE A 93 -4.15 -6.61 22.19
N SER A 94 -4.95 -7.42 22.90
CA SER A 94 -6.42 -7.42 22.83
C SER A 94 -6.94 -7.38 21.37
N SER A 95 -6.33 -8.18 20.48
CA SER A 95 -6.64 -8.18 19.04
C SER A 95 -6.26 -9.50 18.38
N CYS A 96 -6.93 -9.83 17.29
CA CYS A 96 -6.70 -11.07 16.54
C CYS A 96 -5.66 -10.86 15.46
N TRP A 97 -4.70 -11.76 15.37
CA TRP A 97 -3.68 -11.70 14.32
C TRP A 97 -3.37 -13.09 13.81
N LEU A 98 -2.73 -13.14 12.64
CA LEU A 98 -2.17 -14.38 12.13
C LEU A 98 -1.04 -14.82 13.07
N SER A 99 -1.24 -15.95 13.74
CA SER A 99 -0.31 -16.44 14.76
C SER A 99 1.07 -16.77 14.16
N PHE A 100 2.15 -16.30 14.79
CA PHE A 100 3.53 -16.65 14.38
C PHE A 100 3.80 -18.16 14.45
N LYS A 101 3.03 -18.88 15.29
CA LYS A 101 3.09 -20.34 15.40
C LYS A 101 2.62 -21.04 14.12
N ASN A 102 1.75 -20.38 13.34
CA ASN A 102 1.22 -20.92 12.10
C ASN A 102 2.16 -20.62 10.92
N ILE A 103 3.31 -21.29 10.92
CA ILE A 103 4.35 -21.13 9.90
C ILE A 103 3.78 -21.35 8.50
N ARG A 104 2.82 -22.29 8.34
CA ARG A 104 2.12 -22.53 7.08
C ARG A 104 1.40 -21.27 6.58
N GLY A 105 0.46 -20.73 7.36
CA GLY A 105 -0.29 -19.54 6.97
C GLY A 105 0.63 -18.35 6.70
N LEU A 106 1.65 -18.17 7.55
CA LEU A 106 2.59 -17.07 7.42
C LEU A 106 3.47 -17.18 6.17
N SER A 107 3.96 -18.38 5.85
CA SER A 107 4.78 -18.62 4.64
C SER A 107 3.96 -18.41 3.36
N ILE A 108 2.72 -18.86 3.34
CA ILE A 108 1.78 -18.64 2.24
C ILE A 108 1.47 -17.14 2.10
N ALA A 109 1.25 -16.41 3.20
CA ALA A 109 1.06 -14.97 3.15
C ALA A 109 2.31 -14.27 2.59
N LEU A 110 3.51 -14.61 3.06
CA LEU A 110 4.76 -14.02 2.60
C LEU A 110 4.97 -14.19 1.10
N ILE A 111 4.76 -15.40 0.57
CA ILE A 111 4.99 -15.70 -0.84
C ILE A 111 3.95 -15.04 -1.73
N PHE A 112 2.66 -15.17 -1.42
CA PHE A 112 1.60 -14.78 -2.35
C PHE A 112 1.09 -13.35 -2.17
N VAL A 113 1.13 -12.80 -0.94
CA VAL A 113 0.71 -11.42 -0.66
C VAL A 113 1.85 -10.46 -0.94
N TYR A 114 3.09 -10.81 -0.58
CA TYR A 114 4.24 -9.92 -0.73
C TYR A 114 5.15 -10.32 -1.90
N GLY A 115 5.63 -11.57 -1.91
CA GLY A 115 6.65 -12.03 -2.86
C GLY A 115 6.19 -11.98 -4.32
N LYS A 116 5.01 -12.53 -4.62
CA LYS A 116 4.48 -12.63 -5.98
C LYS A 116 4.24 -11.24 -6.60
N PRO A 117 3.55 -10.29 -5.97
CA PRO A 117 3.42 -8.92 -6.50
C PRO A 117 4.77 -8.27 -6.78
N LEU A 118 5.76 -8.44 -5.89
CA LEU A 118 7.10 -7.86 -6.05
C LEU A 118 7.85 -8.41 -7.25
N ILE A 119 7.88 -9.74 -7.39
CA ILE A 119 8.57 -10.39 -8.50
C ILE A 119 7.93 -9.94 -9.82
N ILE A 120 6.60 -9.95 -9.90
CA ILE A 120 5.87 -9.51 -11.10
C ILE A 120 6.16 -8.04 -11.42
N MET A 121 6.09 -7.15 -10.43
CA MET A 121 6.38 -5.71 -10.64
C MET A 121 7.83 -5.48 -11.07
N SER A 122 8.78 -6.21 -10.51
CA SER A 122 10.20 -6.11 -10.86
C SER A 122 10.44 -6.58 -12.28
N LEU A 123 9.84 -7.71 -12.68
CA LEU A 123 9.90 -8.20 -14.06
C LEU A 123 9.28 -7.21 -15.04
N ILE A 124 8.11 -6.64 -14.71
CA ILE A 124 7.45 -5.61 -15.52
C ILE A 124 8.38 -4.41 -15.73
N TYR A 125 9.03 -3.93 -14.67
CA TYR A 125 9.97 -2.82 -14.76
C TYR A 125 11.12 -3.10 -15.71
N VAL A 126 11.76 -4.27 -15.56
CA VAL A 126 12.86 -4.69 -16.42
C VAL A 126 12.39 -4.80 -17.87
N CYS A 127 11.21 -5.37 -18.12
CA CYS A 127 10.62 -5.47 -19.46
C CYS A 127 10.36 -4.09 -20.09
N ILE A 128 9.76 -3.15 -19.35
CA ILE A 128 9.52 -1.78 -19.83
C ILE A 128 10.85 -1.08 -20.16
N VAL A 129 11.85 -1.18 -19.28
CA VAL A 129 13.16 -0.55 -19.50
C VAL A 129 13.86 -1.14 -20.72
N ARG A 130 13.87 -2.48 -20.88
CA ARG A 130 14.45 -3.14 -22.04
C ARG A 130 13.77 -2.72 -23.34
N PHE A 131 12.43 -2.70 -23.35
CA PHE A 131 11.66 -2.28 -24.52
C PHE A 131 11.92 -0.82 -24.90
N ILE A 132 11.94 0.09 -23.92
CA ILE A 132 12.24 1.51 -24.18
C ILE A 132 13.64 1.67 -24.77
N ARG A 133 14.65 1.00 -24.20
CA ARG A 133 16.04 1.04 -24.69
C ARG A 133 16.18 0.54 -26.13
N GLN A 134 15.44 -0.51 -26.50
CA GLN A 134 15.44 -1.04 -27.86
C GLN A 134 14.72 -0.11 -28.86
N THR A 135 13.72 0.64 -28.41
CA THR A 135 12.87 1.49 -29.28
C THR A 135 13.37 2.94 -29.40
N VAL A 136 14.47 3.31 -28.74
CA VAL A 136 15.02 4.68 -28.70
C VAL A 136 15.24 5.26 -30.10
N HIS A 137 15.61 4.43 -31.08
CA HIS A 137 15.99 4.89 -32.41
C HIS A 137 14.83 5.32 -33.33
N THR A 138 13.57 4.97 -33.03
CA THR A 138 12.49 5.05 -34.06
C THR A 138 11.44 6.13 -33.77
N GLN A 139 11.26 6.62 -32.54
CA GLN A 139 10.17 7.58 -32.23
C GLN A 139 10.48 8.55 -31.06
N GLU A 140 11.05 9.73 -31.35
CA GLU A 140 11.34 10.78 -30.35
C GLU A 140 10.09 11.31 -29.62
N ILE A 141 9.00 11.59 -30.35
CA ILE A 141 7.75 12.13 -29.76
C ILE A 141 7.17 11.21 -28.67
N ARG A 142 7.33 9.88 -28.85
CA ARG A 142 6.84 8.87 -27.89
C ARG A 142 7.79 8.61 -26.74
N GLN A 143 9.06 9.01 -26.83
CA GLN A 143 9.98 8.87 -25.72
C GLN A 143 9.49 9.63 -24.48
N ASN A 144 8.87 10.81 -24.63
CA ASN A 144 8.38 11.58 -23.49
C ASN A 144 7.22 10.90 -22.77
N ALA A 145 6.28 10.29 -23.50
CA ALA A 145 5.19 9.51 -22.92
C ALA A 145 5.72 8.25 -22.21
N ASN A 146 6.67 7.54 -22.82
CA ASN A 146 7.29 6.34 -22.24
C ASN A 146 8.14 6.67 -21.01
N LYS A 147 8.89 7.79 -21.01
CA LYS A 147 9.64 8.30 -19.85
C LYS A 147 8.69 8.59 -18.68
N ARG A 148 7.55 9.24 -18.95
CA ARG A 148 6.53 9.48 -17.91
C ARG A 148 5.99 8.18 -17.33
N ASP A 149 5.75 7.18 -18.16
CA ASP A 149 5.24 5.87 -17.71
C ASP A 149 6.27 5.11 -16.88
N LEU A 150 7.53 5.13 -17.30
CA LEU A 150 8.63 4.57 -16.55
C LEU A 150 8.82 5.25 -15.19
N LEU A 151 8.70 6.58 -15.13
CA LEU A 151 8.75 7.33 -13.87
C LEU A 151 7.62 6.91 -12.93
N VAL A 152 6.41 6.67 -13.44
CA VAL A 152 5.29 6.16 -12.64
C VAL A 152 5.57 4.74 -12.14
N VAL A 153 6.06 3.83 -12.99
CA VAL A 153 6.39 2.45 -12.55
C VAL A 153 7.50 2.47 -11.51
N LYS A 154 8.58 3.25 -11.72
CA LYS A 154 9.67 3.41 -10.74
C LYS A 154 9.14 3.90 -9.39
N ARG A 155 8.22 4.86 -9.41
CA ARG A 155 7.57 5.39 -8.20
C ARG A 155 6.73 4.34 -7.46
N ILE A 156 5.94 3.54 -8.18
CA ILE A 156 5.17 2.43 -7.59
C ILE A 156 6.12 1.43 -6.92
N ILE A 157 7.22 1.09 -7.58
CA ILE A 157 8.21 0.15 -7.05
C ILE A 157 8.87 0.69 -5.78
N ILE A 158 9.30 1.95 -5.78
CA ILE A 158 9.86 2.61 -4.59
C ILE A 158 8.84 2.57 -3.44
N LEU A 159 7.57 2.88 -3.72
CA LEU A 159 6.52 2.85 -2.72
C LEU A 159 6.31 1.46 -2.11
N VAL A 160 6.31 0.42 -2.95
CA VAL A 160 6.20 -0.97 -2.48
C VAL A 160 7.44 -1.38 -1.68
N PHE A 161 8.64 -0.96 -2.09
CA PHE A 161 9.87 -1.22 -1.31
C PHE A 161 9.84 -0.52 0.05
N ILE A 162 9.33 0.70 0.14
CA ILE A 162 9.15 1.40 1.42
C ILE A 162 8.16 0.64 2.31
N ALA A 163 7.01 0.22 1.75
CA ALA A 163 6.02 -0.56 2.50
C ALA A 163 6.61 -1.89 3.02
N MET A 164 7.43 -2.56 2.20
CA MET A 164 8.16 -3.77 2.56
C MET A 164 9.23 -3.55 3.63
N ALA A 165 9.98 -2.46 3.52
CA ALA A 165 11.04 -2.12 4.49
C ALA A 165 10.47 -1.97 5.89
N ILE A 166 9.26 -1.41 6.00
CA ILE A 166 8.54 -1.29 7.28
C ILE A 166 8.13 -2.66 7.82
N GLY A 167 7.92 -3.67 6.97
CA GLY A 167 7.64 -5.06 7.37
C GLY A 167 8.86 -5.90 7.77
N ILE A 168 10.09 -5.40 7.58
CA ILE A 168 11.33 -6.13 7.91
C ILE A 168 11.41 -6.54 9.39
N PRO A 169 11.05 -5.69 10.37
CA PRO A 169 11.09 -6.08 11.78
C PRO A 169 10.25 -7.35 12.08
N THR A 170 9.05 -7.44 11.49
CA THR A 170 8.19 -8.63 11.60
C THR A 170 8.87 -9.88 11.02
N LEU A 171 9.55 -9.75 9.88
CA LEU A 171 10.30 -10.86 9.28
C LEU A 171 11.49 -11.29 10.13
N LEU A 172 12.23 -10.35 10.72
CA LEU A 172 13.33 -10.66 11.62
C LEU A 172 12.85 -11.42 12.85
N ILE A 173 11.74 -11.00 13.45
CA ILE A 173 11.14 -11.68 14.60
C ILE A 173 10.68 -13.09 14.22
N LEU A 174 10.09 -13.27 13.04
CA LEU A 174 9.75 -14.58 12.52
C LEU A 174 10.99 -15.48 12.39
N ILE A 175 12.07 -14.97 11.80
CA ILE A 175 13.31 -15.74 11.63
C ILE A 175 13.89 -16.13 13.00
N ILE A 176 13.93 -15.20 13.95
CA ILE A 176 14.35 -15.47 15.33
C ILE A 176 13.46 -16.56 15.95
N TYR A 177 12.14 -16.48 15.77
CA TYR A 177 11.20 -17.48 16.27
C TYR A 177 11.46 -18.87 15.66
N ILE A 178 11.69 -18.97 14.35
CA ILE A 178 11.98 -20.24 13.68
C ILE A 178 13.28 -20.87 14.21
N ILE A 179 14.31 -20.06 14.50
CA ILE A 179 15.62 -20.55 14.95
C ILE A 179 15.58 -20.92 16.45
N THR A 180 15.00 -20.06 17.27
CA THR A 180 15.08 -20.16 18.75
C THR A 180 13.89 -20.85 19.37
N ASN A 181 12.78 -21.03 18.63
CA ASN A 181 11.46 -21.39 19.14
C ASN A 181 10.94 -20.45 20.26
N TYR A 182 11.55 -19.28 20.42
CA TYR A 182 11.17 -18.29 21.41
C TYR A 182 10.45 -17.12 20.75
N LEU A 183 9.20 -16.88 21.16
CA LEU A 183 8.41 -15.76 20.69
C LEU A 183 8.54 -14.61 21.69
N THR A 184 9.10 -13.49 21.24
CA THR A 184 9.26 -12.31 22.09
C THR A 184 7.89 -11.71 22.44
N PRO A 185 7.66 -11.22 23.66
CA PRO A 185 6.37 -10.65 24.06
C PRO A 185 5.97 -9.42 23.21
N PHE A 186 6.96 -8.71 22.67
CA PHE A 186 6.74 -7.54 21.80
C PHE A 186 6.50 -7.90 20.32
N ALA A 187 6.53 -9.18 19.94
CA ALA A 187 6.40 -9.62 18.55
C ALA A 187 5.14 -9.07 17.87
N TYR A 188 4.00 -9.23 18.53
CA TYR A 188 2.70 -8.82 18.00
C TYR A 188 2.53 -7.29 17.97
N HIS A 189 3.10 -6.56 18.92
CA HIS A 189 3.13 -5.10 18.89
C HIS A 189 3.93 -4.57 17.71
N ILE A 190 5.12 -5.14 17.47
CA ILE A 190 5.97 -4.78 16.34
C ILE A 190 5.28 -5.12 15.02
N GLN A 191 4.61 -6.27 14.93
CA GLN A 191 3.82 -6.65 13.75
C GLN A 191 2.71 -5.64 13.47
N ALA A 192 1.91 -5.29 14.49
CA ALA A 192 0.82 -4.33 14.36
C ALA A 192 1.31 -2.94 13.94
N LEU A 193 2.39 -2.45 14.57
CA LEU A 193 3.03 -1.17 14.23
C LEU A 193 3.60 -1.18 12.82
N SER A 194 4.26 -2.26 12.42
CA SER A 194 4.82 -2.40 11.07
C SER A 194 3.73 -2.35 10.00
N LEU A 195 2.62 -3.04 10.25
CA LEU A 195 1.53 -3.15 9.31
C LEU A 195 0.74 -1.85 9.18
N THR A 196 0.38 -1.23 10.31
CA THR A 196 -0.33 0.07 10.33
C THR A 196 0.57 1.21 9.84
N GLY A 197 1.80 1.29 10.34
CA GLY A 197 2.80 2.26 9.90
C GLY A 197 3.13 2.13 8.41
N GLY A 198 3.16 0.89 7.88
CA GLY A 198 3.33 0.60 6.47
C GLY A 198 2.23 1.18 5.60
N LEU A 199 0.96 0.99 5.99
CA LEU A 199 -0.19 1.52 5.27
C LEU A 199 -0.26 3.05 5.31
N VAL A 200 0.04 3.66 6.47
CA VAL A 200 0.08 5.12 6.61
C VAL A 200 1.20 5.72 5.77
N ALA A 201 2.41 5.16 5.88
CA ALA A 201 3.56 5.60 5.09
C ALA A 201 3.30 5.45 3.58
N ALA A 202 2.71 4.33 3.15
CA ALA A 202 2.35 4.11 1.75
C ALA A 202 1.28 5.10 1.26
N SER A 203 0.28 5.42 2.09
CA SER A 203 -0.76 6.40 1.76
C SER A 203 -0.18 7.80 1.59
N ILE A 204 0.67 8.22 2.54
CA ILE A 204 1.39 9.50 2.48
C ILE A 204 2.30 9.53 1.24
N ALA A 205 3.09 8.47 1.02
CA ALA A 205 3.96 8.35 -0.14
C ALA A 205 3.17 8.45 -1.44
N THR A 206 2.01 7.80 -1.55
CA THR A 206 1.12 7.89 -2.73
C THR A 206 0.71 9.34 -3.00
N GLY A 207 0.35 10.09 -1.96
CA GLY A 207 0.00 11.51 -2.07
C GLY A 207 1.15 12.37 -2.63
N PHE A 208 2.37 12.20 -2.12
CA PHE A 208 3.54 12.93 -2.60
C PHE A 208 4.02 12.51 -3.99
N ILE A 209 3.89 11.23 -4.29
CA ILE A 209 4.35 10.61 -5.54
C ILE A 209 3.43 10.95 -6.71
N THR A 210 2.14 11.15 -6.46
CA THR A 210 1.15 11.43 -7.51
C THR A 210 1.26 12.88 -7.95
N PRO A 211 1.66 13.15 -9.21
CA PRO A 211 1.92 14.52 -9.67
C PRO A 211 0.67 15.41 -9.62
N GLN A 212 -0.51 14.85 -9.91
CA GLN A 212 -1.79 15.57 -9.86
C GLN A 212 -2.09 16.13 -8.46
N VAL A 213 -1.86 15.31 -7.43
CA VAL A 213 -2.06 15.70 -6.02
C VAL A 213 -1.05 16.79 -5.65
N ARG A 214 0.22 16.59 -6.02
CA ARG A 214 1.28 17.58 -5.79
C ARG A 214 0.97 18.93 -6.47
N ASP A 215 0.40 18.92 -7.66
CA ASP A 215 0.09 20.13 -8.41
C ASP A 215 -1.10 20.88 -7.77
N ILE A 216 -2.11 20.17 -7.24
CA ILE A 216 -3.19 20.78 -6.43
C ILE A 216 -2.62 21.46 -5.17
N PHE A 217 -1.71 20.79 -4.45
CA PHE A 217 -1.05 21.37 -3.28
C PHE A 217 -0.20 22.60 -3.61
N LYS A 218 0.40 22.66 -4.80
CA LYS A 218 1.16 23.83 -5.27
C LYS A 218 0.26 24.99 -5.67
N VAL A 219 -0.84 24.72 -6.38
CA VAL A 219 -1.81 25.74 -6.79
C VAL A 219 -2.44 26.40 -5.57
N ASN A 220 -2.82 25.63 -4.55
CA ASN A 220 -3.38 26.19 -3.32
C ASN A 220 -2.40 27.09 -2.55
N ARG A 221 -1.08 26.84 -2.70
CA ARG A 221 -0.02 27.67 -2.09
C ARG A 221 0.22 28.98 -2.86
N GLN A 222 -0.19 29.06 -4.13
CA GLN A 222 -0.06 30.25 -4.97
C GLN A 222 -1.28 31.17 -4.96
N ILE A 223 -2.42 30.75 -4.41
CA ILE A 223 -3.63 31.59 -4.32
C ILE A 223 -3.59 32.54 -3.10
N HIS A 224 -2.69 32.31 -2.14
CA HIS A 224 -2.58 33.13 -0.92
C HIS A 224 -1.80 34.46 -0.95
N PRO A 225 -1.14 34.94 -2.03
CA PRO A 225 -0.57 36.29 -2.07
C PRO A 225 -1.44 37.34 -2.80
N VAL A 226 -2.47 36.97 -3.57
CA VAL A 226 -3.22 37.95 -4.38
C VAL A 226 -4.23 38.73 -3.54
N MET A 227 -4.96 38.05 -2.65
CA MET A 227 -5.96 38.70 -1.79
C MET A 227 -5.33 39.64 -0.75
N ALA A 228 -4.07 39.40 -0.37
CA ALA A 228 -3.33 40.32 0.50
C ALA A 228 -2.86 41.59 -0.22
N ILE A 229 -2.61 41.52 -1.53
CA ILE A 229 -2.21 42.67 -2.34
C ILE A 229 -3.43 43.55 -2.66
N GLU A 230 -4.59 42.96 -2.93
CA GLU A 230 -5.82 43.70 -3.24
C GLU A 230 -6.32 44.51 -2.02
N ILE A 231 -6.30 43.90 -0.82
CA ILE A 231 -6.61 44.61 0.44
C ILE A 231 -5.55 45.69 0.77
N ALA A 232 -4.27 45.47 0.44
CA ALA A 232 -3.23 46.46 0.67
C ALA A 232 -3.31 47.66 -0.31
N LEU A 233 -3.82 47.44 -1.52
CA LEU A 233 -4.07 48.49 -2.51
C LEU A 233 -5.32 49.31 -2.17
N GLU A 234 -6.44 48.66 -1.79
CA GLU A 234 -7.63 49.38 -1.29
C GLU A 234 -7.31 50.24 -0.06
N ARG A 235 -6.46 49.74 0.86
CA ARG A 235 -6.08 50.50 2.06
C ARG A 235 -5.23 51.74 1.76
N LYS A 236 -4.42 51.70 0.69
CA LYS A 236 -3.63 52.86 0.23
C LYS A 236 -4.49 53.91 -0.47
N GLU A 237 -5.50 53.49 -1.21
CA GLU A 237 -6.43 54.40 -1.89
C GLU A 237 -7.29 55.19 -0.89
N ILE A 238 -7.69 54.55 0.22
CA ILE A 238 -8.45 55.20 1.30
C ILE A 238 -7.59 56.19 2.11
N THR A 239 -6.27 55.98 2.21
CA THR A 239 -5.37 56.86 3.00
C THR A 239 -4.72 57.98 2.19
N GLY A 240 -4.71 57.91 0.85
CA GLY A 240 -4.14 58.94 -0.03
C GLY A 240 -5.07 60.09 -0.40
N ASN A 241 -6.35 60.04 -0.04
CA ASN A 241 -7.37 60.99 -0.52
C ASN A 241 -7.70 62.13 0.49
N HIS A 242 -6.87 62.31 1.53
CA HIS A 242 -7.09 63.29 2.61
C HIS A 242 -5.93 64.27 2.84
N THR A 243 -5.09 64.52 1.84
CA THR A 243 -4.06 65.57 1.87
C THR A 243 -4.13 66.45 0.65
#